data_AF-A0A7X8ILY6-F1
#
_entry.id   AF-A0A7X8ILY6-F1
#
_cell.length_a   1.000
_cell.length_b   1.000
_cell.length_c   1.000
_cell.angle_alpha   90.00
_cell.angle_beta   90.00
_cell.angle_gamma   90.00
#
_symmetry.space_group_name_H-M   'P 1'
#
loop_
_entity.id
_entity.type
_entity.pdbx_description
1 polymer ?
#
loop_
_entity_poly.entity_id
_entity_poly.type
_entity_poly.pdbx_seq_one_letter_code
_entity_poly.pdbx_strand_id
1 'polypeptide(L)'
;MRVPINWLKEYVDIDLNPEELARCVTMAGIEVDNIEKLADGEVVLELELTPNRSDCLGLINVAREVAAITGEKLHLPEIIVPETEERIEALAGVEIQAPALCKRYLARLIREIRIAPSPSWMQQRLQAAGIRPINNIVDITNYVMLETGQPLHAFDYDTLIENRIVVRRARPGETITTLDKVERHLEEETLVIADAQRAVALAGVMGGLDTEVTEDTRTVLLESAFFDRVSIRRTSRKVGLRSESSMRFEKGIDIAGVSIAADRAVQLMAQLGAGRPVAGVIDRYLAPWQPRIVSLRISRANRLLGTDLSLSQVIALLGPLQLKPELKDQDLVVVEIPSYRGDLEREEDLIEEIARLYGYDRIPVTLPQGTTTQGIKTPRQKAEDRTRDILVACGLSEVVTFSMVSPRVFDRIGLPAVDPLRQTISLANPL
;
A
#
# COMPACT_ATOMS: atom_id res chain seq x y z
N MET A 1 -4.59 2.51 8.38
CA MET A 1 -4.16 1.14 8.75
C MET A 1 -4.20 1.03 10.25
N ARG A 2 -4.76 -0.05 10.80
CA ARG A 2 -4.84 -0.26 12.24
C ARG A 2 -3.63 -1.07 12.71
N VAL A 3 -2.90 -0.54 13.69
CA VAL A 3 -1.65 -1.11 14.21
C VAL A 3 -1.79 -1.37 15.71
N PRO A 4 -2.03 -2.62 16.13
CA PRO A 4 -2.03 -2.99 17.53
C PRO A 4 -0.63 -2.85 18.14
N ILE A 5 -0.48 -2.06 19.20
CA ILE A 5 0.82 -1.75 19.82
C ILE A 5 1.47 -3.00 20.40
N ASN A 6 0.71 -3.92 21.00
CA ASN A 6 1.30 -5.14 21.57
C ASN A 6 1.88 -6.04 20.48
N TRP A 7 1.27 -6.06 19.29
CA TRP A 7 1.83 -6.78 18.16
C TRP A 7 3.06 -6.07 17.59
N LEU A 8 3.04 -4.74 17.51
CA LEU A 8 4.19 -3.94 17.09
C LEU A 8 5.42 -4.15 18.00
N LYS A 9 5.20 -4.27 19.32
CA LYS A 9 6.24 -4.54 20.33
C LYS A 9 6.99 -5.86 20.14
N GLU A 10 6.48 -6.78 19.34
CA GLU A 10 7.21 -8.01 19.01
C GLU A 10 8.34 -7.78 18.00
N TYR A 11 8.28 -6.68 17.25
CA TYR A 11 9.26 -6.35 16.21
C TYR A 11 10.15 -5.18 16.59
N VAL A 12 9.79 -4.37 17.58
CA VAL A 12 10.60 -3.24 18.03
C VAL A 12 10.41 -3.02 19.53
N ASP A 13 11.52 -2.79 20.23
CA ASP A 13 11.49 -2.48 21.66
C ASP A 13 10.88 -1.08 21.85
N ILE A 14 9.64 -1.00 22.37
CA ILE A 14 8.92 0.28 22.56
C ILE A 14 8.73 0.55 24.05
N ASP A 15 9.48 1.53 24.55
CA ASP A 15 9.38 2.03 25.93
C ASP A 15 8.47 3.27 26.07
N LEU A 16 8.09 3.90 24.96
CA LEU A 16 7.21 5.08 24.94
C LEU A 16 5.75 4.72 25.28
N ASN A 17 5.04 5.67 25.89
CA ASN A 17 3.58 5.55 26.00
C ASN A 17 2.91 5.77 24.62
N PRO A 18 1.64 5.34 24.43
CA PRO A 18 0.98 5.42 23.14
C PRO A 18 0.92 6.83 22.54
N GLU A 19 0.68 7.86 23.36
CA GLU A 19 0.61 9.25 22.91
C GLU A 19 1.96 9.79 22.43
N GLU A 20 3.04 9.47 23.16
CA GLU A 20 4.41 9.82 22.78
C GLU A 20 4.84 9.10 21.50
N LEU A 21 4.53 7.81 21.38
CA LEU A 21 4.80 7.03 20.18
C LEU A 21 4.07 7.62 18.98
N ALA A 22 2.76 7.90 19.12
CA ALA A 22 1.96 8.47 18.06
C ALA A 22 2.50 9.84 17.60
N ARG A 23 2.93 10.68 18.54
CA ARG A 23 3.56 11.97 18.24
C ARG A 23 4.87 11.79 17.47
N CYS A 24 5.75 10.88 17.90
CA CYS A 24 7.02 10.61 17.23
C CYS A 24 6.81 10.09 15.80
N VAL A 25 5.88 9.15 15.61
CA VAL A 25 5.53 8.57 14.31
C VAL A 25 4.94 9.65 13.37
N THR A 26 4.05 10.50 13.89
CA THR A 26 3.46 11.63 13.14
C THR A 26 4.52 12.64 12.71
N MET A 27 5.40 13.06 13.62
CA MET A 27 6.47 14.01 13.32
C MET A 27 7.49 13.48 12.31
N ALA A 28 7.60 12.15 12.17
CA ALA A 28 8.45 11.49 11.20
C ALA A 28 7.77 11.20 9.85
N GLY A 29 6.57 11.75 9.62
CA GLY A 29 5.87 11.69 8.33
C GLY A 29 4.87 10.54 8.16
N ILE A 30 4.49 9.86 9.24
CA ILE A 30 3.42 8.85 9.24
C ILE A 30 2.31 9.33 10.18
N GLU A 31 1.25 9.90 9.63
CA GLU A 31 0.17 10.47 10.43
C GLU A 31 -0.57 9.39 11.22
N VAL A 32 -0.69 9.63 12.54
CA VAL A 32 -1.57 8.85 13.42
C VAL A 32 -2.84 9.65 13.63
N ASP A 33 -3.91 9.27 12.95
CA ASP A 33 -5.21 9.95 12.98
C ASP A 33 -5.95 9.70 14.30
N ASN A 34 -5.81 8.49 14.85
CA ASN A 34 -6.49 8.10 16.08
C ASN A 34 -5.70 7.09 16.92
N ILE A 35 -5.92 7.12 18.25
CA ILE A 35 -5.43 6.12 19.20
C ILE A 35 -6.66 5.50 19.86
N GLU A 36 -6.95 4.26 19.53
CA GLU A 36 -8.11 3.55 20.05
C GLU A 36 -7.69 2.55 21.13
N LYS A 37 -8.38 2.57 22.28
CA LYS A 37 -8.23 1.55 23.32
C LYS A 37 -9.40 0.58 23.25
N LEU A 38 -9.10 -0.69 22.97
CA LEU A 38 -10.09 -1.76 22.87
C LEU A 38 -10.49 -2.27 24.26
N ALA A 39 -11.60 -3.01 24.32
CA ALA A 39 -12.20 -3.50 25.56
C ALA A 39 -11.31 -4.51 26.31
N ASP A 40 -10.43 -5.22 25.61
CA ASP A 40 -9.45 -6.15 26.17
C ASP A 40 -8.16 -5.45 26.64
N GLY A 41 -8.08 -4.13 26.51
CA GLY A 41 -6.93 -3.31 26.91
C GLY A 41 -5.88 -3.13 25.83
N GLU A 42 -6.03 -3.75 24.65
CA GLU A 42 -5.17 -3.48 23.49
C GLU A 42 -5.29 -2.02 23.06
N VAL A 43 -4.17 -1.41 22.68
CA VAL A 43 -4.14 -0.04 22.13
C VAL A 43 -3.76 -0.13 20.67
N VAL A 44 -4.56 0.49 19.81
CA VAL A 44 -4.41 0.47 18.36
C VAL A 44 -4.12 1.88 17.85
N LEU A 45 -3.04 2.03 17.09
CA LEU A 45 -2.76 3.24 16.33
C LEU A 45 -3.46 3.15 14.96
N GLU A 46 -4.26 4.14 14.62
CA GLU A 46 -4.86 4.26 13.30
C GLU A 46 -4.03 5.22 12.44
N LEU A 47 -3.31 4.64 11.47
CA LEU A 47 -2.41 5.37 10.59
C LEU A 47 -3.14 5.88 9.34
N GLU A 48 -3.02 7.16 9.04
CA GLU A 48 -3.40 7.73 7.75
C GLU A 48 -2.17 7.80 6.83
N LEU A 49 -2.10 6.85 5.88
CA LEU A 49 -0.93 6.70 5.01
C LEU A 49 -1.09 7.46 3.71
N THR A 50 -0.14 8.34 3.42
CA THR A 50 0.02 8.97 2.12
C THR A 50 0.33 7.94 1.02
N PRO A 51 0.06 8.24 -0.28
CA PRO A 51 0.27 7.28 -1.36
C PRO A 51 1.70 6.76 -1.53
N ASN A 52 2.72 7.55 -1.16
CA ASN A 52 4.13 7.16 -1.20
C ASN A 52 4.55 6.23 -0.06
N ARG A 53 3.74 6.14 1.02
CA ARG A 53 4.03 5.30 2.19
C ARG A 53 3.30 3.96 2.18
N SER A 54 3.20 3.35 0.99
CA SER A 54 2.55 2.05 0.82
C SER A 54 3.32 0.91 1.50
N ASP A 55 4.62 1.10 1.73
CA ASP A 55 5.47 0.20 2.53
C ASP A 55 4.86 -0.05 3.91
N CYS A 56 4.32 0.98 4.55
CA CYS A 56 3.72 0.93 5.88
C CYS A 56 2.33 0.29 5.93
N LEU A 57 1.85 -0.32 4.83
CA LEU A 57 0.68 -1.20 4.85
C LEU A 57 0.96 -2.60 5.40
N GLY A 58 2.24 -2.86 5.75
CA GLY A 58 2.70 -4.02 6.50
C GLY A 58 3.32 -3.62 7.84
N LEU A 59 2.96 -4.33 8.91
CA LEU A 59 3.39 -4.06 10.28
C LEU A 59 4.92 -4.05 10.43
N ILE A 60 5.61 -4.96 9.74
CA ILE A 60 7.09 -5.02 9.78
C ILE A 60 7.69 -3.69 9.34
N ASN A 61 7.15 -3.03 8.30
CA ASN A 61 7.69 -1.76 7.84
C ASN A 61 7.33 -0.61 8.77
N VAL A 62 6.16 -0.66 9.44
CA VAL A 62 5.86 0.25 10.56
C VAL A 62 6.88 0.07 11.69
N ALA A 63 7.24 -1.17 12.02
CA ALA A 63 8.27 -1.46 13.03
C ALA A 63 9.65 -0.93 12.62
N ARG A 64 10.03 -1.05 11.33
CA ARG A 64 11.26 -0.44 10.79
C ARG A 64 11.30 1.06 11.02
N GLU A 65 10.19 1.73 10.77
CA GLU A 65 10.08 3.18 10.94
C GLU A 65 10.13 3.57 12.40
N VAL A 66 9.39 2.88 13.27
CA VAL A 66 9.43 3.12 14.71
C VAL A 66 10.84 2.92 15.25
N ALA A 67 11.51 1.82 14.90
CA ALA A 67 12.90 1.57 15.29
C ALA A 67 13.84 2.69 14.81
N ALA A 68 13.66 3.20 13.60
CA ALA A 68 14.47 4.29 13.07
C ALA A 68 14.25 5.63 13.80
N ILE A 69 13.01 5.90 14.22
CA ILE A 69 12.62 7.15 14.89
C ILE A 69 13.07 7.13 16.37
N THR A 70 12.89 6.00 17.05
CA THR A 70 13.20 5.87 18.48
C THR A 70 14.67 5.50 18.73
N GLY A 71 15.37 4.97 17.71
CA GLY A 71 16.71 4.41 17.86
C GLY A 71 16.71 3.02 18.50
N GLU A 72 15.54 2.40 18.63
CA GLU A 72 15.36 1.11 19.29
C GLU A 72 15.70 -0.07 18.38
N LYS A 73 15.90 -1.24 18.99
CA LYS A 73 16.29 -2.44 18.25
C LYS A 73 15.10 -3.04 17.50
N LEU A 74 15.31 -3.34 16.23
CA LEU A 74 14.38 -4.08 15.40
C LEU A 74 14.62 -5.60 15.49
N HIS A 75 13.55 -6.36 15.64
CA HIS A 75 13.52 -7.83 15.66
C HIS A 75 12.70 -8.33 14.48
N LEU A 76 13.38 -8.83 13.44
CA LEU A 76 12.71 -9.44 12.29
C LEU A 76 12.49 -10.94 12.54
N PRO A 77 11.37 -11.52 12.09
CA PRO A 77 11.10 -12.94 12.29
C PRO A 77 12.05 -13.79 11.45
N GLU A 78 12.62 -14.83 12.06
CA GLU A 78 13.36 -15.84 11.32
C GLU A 78 12.36 -16.81 10.66
N ILE A 79 12.43 -16.90 9.33
CA ILE A 79 11.52 -17.72 8.53
C ILE A 79 12.22 -19.02 8.16
N ILE A 80 11.71 -20.11 8.72
CA ILE A 80 12.20 -21.46 8.49
C ILE A 80 11.03 -22.28 7.96
N VAL A 81 11.17 -22.77 6.73
CA VAL A 81 10.19 -23.65 6.09
C VAL A 81 10.73 -25.08 6.15
N PRO A 82 9.97 -26.04 6.70
CA PRO A 82 10.42 -27.43 6.73
C PRO A 82 10.46 -28.02 5.32
N GLU A 83 11.53 -28.75 5.01
CA GLU A 83 11.65 -29.49 3.75
C GLU A 83 11.13 -30.92 3.92
N THR A 84 10.33 -31.36 2.95
CA THR A 84 9.87 -32.75 2.81
C THR A 84 10.51 -33.41 1.58
N GLU A 85 10.36 -34.73 1.42
CA GLU A 85 10.95 -35.46 0.28
C GLU A 85 10.22 -35.16 -1.05
N GLU A 86 8.91 -34.96 -0.99
CA GLU A 86 8.09 -34.63 -2.16
C GLU A 86 8.30 -33.18 -2.58
N ARG A 87 8.34 -32.94 -3.89
CA ARG A 87 8.66 -31.64 -4.48
C ARG A 87 7.47 -31.08 -5.26
N ILE A 88 7.12 -29.81 -5.02
CA ILE A 88 6.01 -29.14 -5.67
C ILE A 88 6.12 -29.10 -7.20
N GLU A 89 7.33 -29.04 -7.75
CA GLU A 89 7.54 -28.92 -9.20
C GLU A 89 7.07 -30.15 -9.98
N ALA A 90 6.87 -31.29 -9.30
CA ALA A 90 6.31 -32.50 -9.88
C ALA A 90 4.77 -32.59 -9.76
N LEU A 91 4.15 -31.69 -8.98
CA LEU A 91 2.73 -31.76 -8.60
C LEU A 91 1.89 -30.66 -9.23
N ALA A 92 2.44 -29.46 -9.32
CA ALA A 92 1.73 -28.28 -9.80
C ALA A 92 2.51 -27.55 -10.90
N GLY A 93 1.79 -26.76 -11.69
CA GLY A 93 2.37 -25.91 -12.73
C GLY A 93 1.89 -24.46 -12.62
N VAL A 94 2.79 -23.49 -12.82
CA VAL A 94 2.42 -22.07 -12.95
C VAL A 94 2.95 -21.54 -14.27
N GLU A 95 2.07 -20.91 -15.04
CA GLU A 95 2.37 -20.19 -16.27
C GLU A 95 1.88 -18.74 -16.18
N ILE A 96 2.69 -17.79 -16.67
CA ILE A 96 2.30 -16.39 -16.82
C ILE A 96 2.17 -16.08 -18.31
N GLN A 97 0.94 -15.89 -18.80
CA GLN A 97 0.63 -15.52 -20.19
C GLN A 97 0.48 -13.99 -20.37
N ALA A 98 0.33 -13.24 -19.28
CA ALA A 98 0.23 -11.78 -19.27
C ALA A 98 1.42 -11.13 -18.53
N PRO A 99 2.66 -11.20 -19.06
CA PRO A 99 3.88 -10.77 -18.36
C PRO A 99 3.93 -9.26 -18.06
N ALA A 100 3.19 -8.45 -18.84
CA ALA A 100 3.05 -7.02 -18.59
C ALA A 100 2.21 -6.72 -17.33
N LEU A 101 1.32 -7.63 -16.94
CA LEU A 101 0.38 -7.46 -15.84
C LEU A 101 0.76 -8.26 -14.58
N CYS A 102 1.61 -9.28 -14.72
CA CYS A 102 2.13 -10.07 -13.62
C CYS A 102 3.63 -10.31 -13.83
N LYS A 103 4.47 -9.72 -12.97
CA LYS A 103 5.94 -9.82 -13.08
C LYS A 103 6.52 -11.00 -12.29
N ARG A 104 5.84 -11.39 -11.22
CA ARG A 104 6.22 -12.50 -10.34
C ARG A 104 4.98 -13.21 -9.85
N TYR A 105 4.97 -14.53 -9.92
CA TYR A 105 3.94 -15.37 -9.32
C TYR A 105 4.61 -16.56 -8.65
N LEU A 106 4.36 -16.72 -7.36
CA LEU A 106 4.94 -17.75 -6.52
C LEU A 106 3.84 -18.64 -5.96
N ALA A 107 4.05 -19.95 -6.05
CA ALA A 107 3.18 -20.96 -5.45
C ALA A 107 3.94 -21.88 -4.50
N ARG A 108 3.32 -22.17 -3.35
CA ARG A 108 3.74 -23.17 -2.36
C ARG A 108 2.58 -24.16 -2.16
N LEU A 109 2.89 -25.43 -1.88
CA LEU A 109 1.88 -26.47 -1.70
C LEU A 109 1.95 -26.99 -0.27
N ILE A 110 0.78 -27.16 0.35
CA ILE A 110 0.63 -27.65 1.71
C ILE A 110 -0.39 -28.79 1.69
N ARG A 111 0.02 -29.98 2.12
CA ARG A 111 -0.84 -31.17 2.24
C ARG A 111 -1.34 -31.35 3.66
N GLU A 112 -2.24 -32.31 3.85
CA GLU A 112 -2.77 -32.69 5.16
C GLU A 112 -3.41 -31.50 5.90
N ILE A 113 -4.11 -30.64 5.16
CA ILE A 113 -4.77 -29.47 5.69
C ILE A 113 -5.84 -29.88 6.71
N ARG A 114 -5.79 -29.20 7.86
CA ARG A 114 -6.74 -29.35 8.96
C ARG A 114 -7.35 -27.99 9.26
N ILE A 115 -8.57 -27.79 8.78
CA ILE A 115 -9.33 -26.59 9.07
C ILE A 115 -9.75 -26.61 10.53
N ALA A 116 -9.42 -25.52 11.23
CA ALA A 116 -9.77 -25.31 12.63
C ALA A 116 -9.82 -23.80 12.92
N PRO A 117 -10.44 -23.37 14.03
CA PRO A 117 -10.28 -22.00 14.50
C PRO A 117 -8.80 -21.68 14.74
N SER A 118 -8.41 -20.45 14.40
CA SER A 118 -7.07 -19.92 14.69
C SER A 118 -6.80 -19.83 16.19
N PRO A 119 -5.53 -19.82 16.65
CA PRO A 119 -5.23 -19.55 18.05
C PRO A 119 -5.71 -18.15 18.46
N SER A 120 -6.05 -17.99 19.74
CA SER A 120 -6.66 -16.75 20.28
C SER A 120 -5.84 -15.49 19.97
N TRP A 121 -4.52 -15.57 20.09
CA TRP A 121 -3.61 -14.44 19.82
C TRP A 121 -3.73 -13.94 18.37
N MET A 122 -3.92 -14.84 17.39
CA MET A 122 -4.06 -14.47 15.98
C MET A 122 -5.43 -13.85 15.73
N GLN A 123 -6.48 -14.44 16.30
CA GLN A 123 -7.84 -13.90 16.20
C GLN A 123 -7.92 -12.48 16.77
N GLN A 124 -7.33 -12.26 17.95
CA GLN A 124 -7.29 -10.95 18.61
C GLN A 124 -6.56 -9.91 17.76
N ARG A 125 -5.40 -10.26 17.19
CA ARG A 125 -4.64 -9.35 16.30
C ARG A 125 -5.41 -8.99 15.04
N LEU A 126 -6.04 -9.97 14.40
CA LEU A 126 -6.88 -9.73 13.22
C LEU A 126 -8.03 -8.79 13.56
N GLN A 127 -8.75 -9.05 14.66
CA GLN A 127 -9.86 -8.21 15.12
C GLN A 127 -9.40 -6.78 15.44
N ALA A 128 -8.29 -6.63 16.18
CA ALA A 128 -7.72 -5.31 16.50
C ALA A 128 -7.31 -4.53 15.23
N ALA A 129 -6.84 -5.24 14.20
CA ALA A 129 -6.54 -4.69 12.88
C ALA A 129 -7.78 -4.49 11.97
N GLY A 130 -8.99 -4.82 12.45
CA GLY A 130 -10.25 -4.63 11.72
C GLY A 130 -10.65 -5.79 10.79
N ILE A 131 -10.00 -6.95 10.88
CA ILE A 131 -10.30 -8.15 10.10
C ILE A 131 -11.03 -9.17 10.96
N ARG A 132 -12.17 -9.68 10.46
CA ARG A 132 -12.93 -10.75 11.11
C ARG A 132 -12.21 -12.10 10.92
N PRO A 133 -11.88 -12.84 11.99
CA PRO A 133 -11.35 -14.20 11.88
C PRO A 133 -12.37 -15.17 11.25
N ILE A 134 -11.88 -16.16 10.53
CA ILE A 134 -12.69 -17.16 9.82
C ILE A 134 -12.23 -18.57 10.19
N ASN A 135 -11.03 -18.96 9.75
CA ASN A 135 -10.40 -20.24 10.05
C ASN A 135 -8.88 -20.09 9.94
N ASN A 136 -8.12 -21.03 10.48
CA ASN A 136 -6.66 -21.00 10.51
C ASN A 136 -6.00 -20.74 9.15
N ILE A 137 -6.49 -21.27 8.03
CA ILE A 137 -5.87 -21.04 6.72
C ILE A 137 -6.11 -19.62 6.22
N VAL A 138 -7.36 -19.15 6.25
CA VAL A 138 -7.74 -17.80 5.81
C VAL A 138 -7.18 -16.73 6.76
N ASP A 139 -7.11 -17.03 8.04
CA ASP A 139 -6.56 -16.12 9.04
C ASP A 139 -5.04 -15.99 8.91
N ILE A 140 -4.32 -17.07 8.57
CA ILE A 140 -2.87 -17.00 8.30
C ILE A 140 -2.59 -16.11 7.10
N THR A 141 -3.35 -16.24 6.00
CA THR A 141 -3.12 -15.38 4.81
C THR A 141 -3.40 -13.91 5.12
N ASN A 142 -4.48 -13.60 5.84
CA ASN A 142 -4.78 -12.24 6.30
C ASN A 142 -3.75 -11.71 7.29
N TYR A 143 -3.31 -12.55 8.24
CA TYR A 143 -2.31 -12.21 9.24
C TYR A 143 -0.99 -11.85 8.57
N VAL A 144 -0.50 -12.68 7.64
CA VAL A 144 0.75 -12.42 6.93
C VAL A 144 0.63 -11.22 5.99
N MET A 145 -0.53 -10.98 5.39
CA MET A 145 -0.80 -9.75 4.63
C MET A 145 -0.68 -8.50 5.52
N LEU A 146 -1.19 -8.53 6.74
CA LEU A 146 -1.03 -7.43 7.70
C LEU A 146 0.40 -7.32 8.24
N GLU A 147 1.07 -8.44 8.47
CA GLU A 147 2.44 -8.52 8.99
C GLU A 147 3.45 -7.95 7.97
N THR A 148 3.32 -8.36 6.71
CA THR A 148 4.33 -8.10 5.65
C THR A 148 3.89 -7.08 4.60
N GLY A 149 2.60 -6.80 4.50
CA GLY A 149 2.03 -5.97 3.43
C GLY A 149 1.76 -6.72 2.12
N GLN A 150 2.09 -8.01 2.01
CA GLN A 150 1.89 -8.83 0.81
C GLN A 150 0.56 -9.60 0.88
N PRO A 151 -0.42 -9.32 0.00
CA PRO A 151 -1.60 -10.16 -0.08
C PRO A 151 -1.27 -11.57 -0.55
N LEU A 152 -1.92 -12.54 0.07
CA LEU A 152 -1.81 -13.97 -0.23
C LEU A 152 -3.20 -14.54 -0.54
N HIS A 153 -3.24 -15.62 -1.31
CA HIS A 153 -4.47 -16.37 -1.54
C HIS A 153 -4.23 -17.86 -1.38
N ALA A 154 -5.23 -18.60 -0.90
CA ALA A 154 -5.17 -20.04 -0.74
C ALA A 154 -6.26 -20.66 -1.61
N PHE A 155 -5.85 -21.49 -2.57
CA PHE A 155 -6.76 -22.26 -3.40
C PHE A 155 -6.90 -23.67 -2.82
N ASP A 156 -8.11 -24.22 -2.84
CA ASP A 156 -8.29 -25.67 -2.69
C ASP A 156 -7.65 -26.37 -3.90
N TYR A 157 -6.52 -27.02 -3.67
CA TYR A 157 -5.71 -27.62 -4.74
C TYR A 157 -6.48 -28.70 -5.49
N ASP A 158 -7.32 -29.47 -4.79
CA ASP A 158 -8.02 -30.62 -5.37
C ASP A 158 -9.16 -30.19 -6.33
N THR A 159 -9.51 -28.90 -6.30
CA THR A 159 -10.50 -28.28 -7.21
C THR A 159 -9.89 -27.70 -8.50
N LEU A 160 -8.55 -27.57 -8.55
CA LEU A 160 -7.84 -26.99 -9.69
C LEU A 160 -7.69 -28.00 -10.82
N ILE A 161 -8.21 -27.67 -12.01
CA ILE A 161 -8.10 -28.53 -13.17
C ILE A 161 -6.64 -28.64 -13.62
N GLU A 162 -6.15 -29.87 -13.76
CA GLU A 162 -4.75 -30.22 -14.08
C GLU A 162 -3.72 -29.69 -13.06
N ASN A 163 -4.14 -29.33 -11.83
CA ASN A 163 -3.25 -28.81 -10.78
C ASN A 163 -2.39 -27.63 -11.27
N ARG A 164 -2.94 -26.84 -12.19
CA ARG A 164 -2.21 -25.79 -12.92
C ARG A 164 -2.83 -24.43 -12.65
N ILE A 165 -1.96 -23.43 -12.56
CA ILE A 165 -2.32 -22.02 -12.58
C ILE A 165 -1.82 -21.39 -13.88
N VAL A 166 -2.69 -20.60 -14.50
CA VAL A 166 -2.43 -19.79 -15.68
C VAL A 166 -2.84 -18.34 -15.38
N VAL A 167 -1.85 -17.45 -15.28
CA VAL A 167 -2.07 -16.02 -15.09
C VAL A 167 -2.26 -15.37 -16.45
N ARG A 168 -3.49 -14.99 -16.78
CA ARG A 168 -3.86 -14.50 -18.12
C ARG A 168 -4.91 -13.41 -18.06
N ARG A 169 -5.15 -12.77 -19.20
CA ARG A 169 -6.31 -11.90 -19.40
C ARG A 169 -7.59 -12.75 -19.48
N ALA A 170 -8.72 -12.16 -19.08
CA ALA A 170 -10.02 -12.80 -19.26
C ALA A 170 -10.32 -12.98 -20.75
N ARG A 171 -11.05 -14.03 -21.08
CA ARG A 171 -11.52 -14.31 -22.44
C ARG A 171 -12.80 -13.52 -22.73
N PRO A 172 -13.11 -13.24 -24.01
CA PRO A 172 -14.36 -12.57 -24.38
C PRO A 172 -15.58 -13.33 -23.83
N GLY A 173 -16.43 -12.63 -23.08
CA GLY A 173 -17.64 -13.20 -22.48
C GLY A 173 -17.41 -14.13 -21.29
N GLU A 174 -16.18 -14.22 -20.76
CA GLU A 174 -15.87 -15.02 -19.58
C GLU A 174 -16.58 -14.47 -18.34
N THR A 175 -17.11 -15.36 -17.51
CA THR A 175 -17.74 -15.03 -16.23
C THR A 175 -17.06 -15.79 -15.09
N ILE A 176 -17.20 -15.25 -13.89
CA ILE A 176 -16.76 -15.90 -12.65
C ILE A 176 -17.73 -15.56 -11.52
N THR A 177 -17.99 -16.52 -10.65
CA THR A 177 -18.67 -16.29 -9.37
C THR A 177 -17.61 -16.08 -8.30
N THR A 178 -17.59 -14.89 -7.68
CA THR A 178 -16.65 -14.57 -6.60
C THR A 178 -17.13 -15.08 -5.24
N LEU A 179 -16.26 -15.05 -4.22
CA LEU A 179 -16.54 -15.52 -2.85
C LEU A 179 -17.76 -14.85 -2.19
N ASP A 180 -18.14 -13.65 -2.64
CA ASP A 180 -19.37 -12.94 -2.24
C ASP A 180 -20.64 -13.51 -2.89
N LYS A 181 -20.53 -14.61 -3.66
CA LYS A 181 -21.59 -15.30 -4.38
C LYS A 181 -22.25 -14.44 -5.48
N VAL A 182 -21.52 -13.44 -5.98
CA VAL A 182 -21.96 -12.60 -7.10
C VAL A 182 -21.30 -13.10 -8.38
N GLU A 183 -22.11 -13.34 -9.42
CA GLU A 183 -21.62 -13.61 -10.77
C GLU A 183 -21.16 -12.31 -11.43
N ARG A 184 -19.98 -12.33 -12.05
CA ARG A 184 -19.33 -11.16 -12.63
C ARG A 184 -18.94 -11.43 -14.07
N HIS A 185 -19.33 -10.52 -14.97
CA HIS A 185 -18.87 -10.50 -16.35
C HIS A 185 -17.49 -9.83 -16.43
N LEU A 186 -16.55 -10.51 -17.09
CA LEU A 186 -15.17 -10.07 -17.20
C LEU A 186 -14.91 -9.42 -18.54
N GLU A 187 -14.09 -8.36 -18.53
CA GLU A 187 -13.57 -7.78 -19.77
C GLU A 187 -12.23 -8.38 -20.13
N GLU A 188 -11.90 -8.33 -21.41
CA GLU A 188 -10.63 -8.81 -21.96
C GLU A 188 -9.39 -8.12 -21.35
N GLU A 189 -9.55 -6.97 -20.72
CA GLU A 189 -8.48 -6.27 -20.02
C GLU A 189 -8.27 -6.74 -18.57
N THR A 190 -9.22 -7.48 -17.99
CA THR A 190 -9.14 -7.97 -16.62
C THR A 190 -8.10 -9.08 -16.51
N LEU A 191 -7.18 -8.93 -15.57
CA LEU A 191 -6.25 -10.00 -15.19
C LEU A 191 -6.99 -11.02 -14.32
N VAL A 192 -6.92 -12.29 -14.70
CA VAL A 192 -7.49 -13.41 -13.94
C VAL A 192 -6.41 -14.42 -13.59
N ILE A 193 -6.64 -15.11 -12.48
CA ILE A 193 -5.98 -16.37 -12.20
C ILE A 193 -6.92 -17.45 -12.73
N ALA A 194 -6.41 -18.30 -13.61
CA ALA A 194 -7.17 -19.38 -14.22
C ALA A 194 -6.52 -20.73 -13.91
N ASP A 195 -7.33 -21.79 -13.91
CA ASP A 195 -6.82 -23.15 -14.06
C ASP A 195 -6.60 -23.46 -15.56
N ALA A 196 -6.43 -24.74 -15.92
CA ALA A 196 -6.26 -25.14 -17.31
C ALA A 196 -7.45 -24.78 -18.23
N GLN A 197 -8.65 -24.55 -17.69
CA GLN A 197 -9.88 -24.36 -18.47
C GLN A 197 -10.58 -23.02 -18.22
N ARG A 198 -10.67 -22.57 -16.97
CA ARG A 198 -11.56 -21.48 -16.50
C ARG A 198 -10.87 -20.51 -15.55
N ALA A 199 -11.42 -19.29 -15.42
CA ALA A 199 -11.01 -18.36 -14.37
C ALA A 199 -11.42 -18.87 -12.98
N VAL A 200 -10.50 -18.81 -12.02
CA VAL A 200 -10.67 -19.24 -10.62
C VAL A 200 -10.51 -18.09 -9.63
N ALA A 201 -9.95 -16.95 -10.05
CA ALA A 201 -9.97 -15.72 -9.25
C ALA A 201 -9.82 -14.45 -10.11
N LEU A 202 -10.33 -13.33 -9.59
CA LEU A 202 -9.94 -12.00 -10.04
C LEU A 202 -8.59 -11.66 -9.40
N ALA A 203 -7.53 -11.64 -10.21
CA ALA A 203 -6.17 -11.47 -9.73
C ALA A 203 -6.07 -10.20 -8.86
N GLY A 204 -5.55 -10.35 -7.64
CA GLY A 204 -5.37 -9.24 -6.69
C GLY A 204 -6.64 -8.53 -6.21
N VAL A 205 -7.84 -9.03 -6.53
CA VAL A 205 -9.11 -8.41 -6.10
C VAL A 205 -9.92 -9.36 -5.21
N MET A 206 -10.26 -10.55 -5.72
CA MET A 206 -11.09 -11.52 -5.00
C MET A 206 -10.96 -12.93 -5.58
N GLY A 207 -10.94 -13.94 -4.70
CA GLY A 207 -11.03 -15.34 -5.10
C GLY A 207 -12.35 -15.69 -5.76
N GLY A 208 -12.34 -16.73 -6.59
CA GLY A 208 -13.54 -17.40 -7.08
C GLY A 208 -14.10 -18.37 -6.04
N LEU A 209 -15.40 -18.59 -6.10
CA LEU A 209 -16.12 -19.50 -5.19
C LEU A 209 -15.71 -20.97 -5.42
N ASP A 210 -15.43 -21.35 -6.67
CA ASP A 210 -15.19 -22.74 -7.08
C ASP A 210 -13.91 -23.36 -6.51
N THR A 211 -12.99 -22.53 -6.04
CA THR A 211 -11.68 -22.94 -5.52
C THR A 211 -11.44 -22.43 -4.09
N GLU A 212 -12.51 -22.03 -3.40
CA GLU A 212 -12.47 -21.57 -2.02
C GLU A 212 -12.01 -22.69 -1.08
N VAL A 213 -11.21 -22.35 -0.07
CA VAL A 213 -10.87 -23.28 1.01
C VAL A 213 -12.13 -23.54 1.87
N THR A 214 -12.55 -24.79 1.91
CA THR A 214 -13.71 -25.27 2.69
C THR A 214 -13.26 -26.18 3.83
N GLU A 215 -14.18 -26.63 4.69
CA GLU A 215 -13.89 -27.59 5.77
C GLU A 215 -13.35 -28.93 5.26
N ASP A 216 -13.64 -29.28 4.01
CA ASP A 216 -13.22 -30.52 3.37
C ASP A 216 -11.84 -30.44 2.70
N THR A 217 -11.29 -29.24 2.53
CA THR A 217 -10.01 -29.02 1.86
C THR A 217 -8.88 -29.79 2.55
N ARG A 218 -8.16 -30.62 1.77
CA ARG A 218 -7.03 -31.44 2.25
C ARG A 218 -5.69 -30.96 1.76
N THR A 219 -5.67 -30.24 0.64
CA THR A 219 -4.45 -29.72 0.04
C THR A 219 -4.70 -28.27 -0.38
N VAL A 220 -3.77 -27.38 -0.03
CA VAL A 220 -3.84 -25.95 -0.37
C VAL A 220 -2.68 -25.60 -1.29
N LEU A 221 -3.00 -24.93 -2.40
CA LEU A 221 -2.03 -24.20 -3.20
C LEU A 221 -2.04 -22.74 -2.76
N LEU A 222 -0.97 -22.32 -2.08
CA LEU A 222 -0.81 -20.95 -1.62
C LEU A 222 -0.19 -20.08 -2.73
N GLU A 223 -0.88 -19.01 -3.07
CA GLU A 223 -0.45 -17.93 -3.98
C GLU A 223 0.20 -16.79 -3.20
N SER A 224 1.33 -16.31 -3.74
CA SER A 224 1.88 -14.97 -3.49
C SER A 224 2.33 -14.37 -4.81
N ALA A 225 1.83 -13.19 -5.17
CA ALA A 225 2.01 -12.65 -6.52
C ALA A 225 2.30 -11.15 -6.55
N PHE A 226 2.81 -10.68 -7.69
CA PHE A 226 3.08 -9.27 -7.99
C PHE A 226 2.33 -8.84 -9.25
N PHE A 227 1.24 -8.09 -9.07
CA PHE A 227 0.36 -7.62 -10.15
C PHE A 227 0.56 -6.13 -10.46
N ASP A 228 0.19 -5.74 -11.68
CA ASP A 228 0.20 -4.34 -12.12
C ASP A 228 -0.84 -3.49 -11.37
N ARG A 229 -0.37 -2.39 -10.78
CA ARG A 229 -1.17 -1.51 -9.90
C ARG A 229 -2.36 -0.89 -10.62
N VAL A 230 -2.17 -0.49 -11.89
CA VAL A 230 -3.20 0.20 -12.69
C VAL A 230 -4.30 -0.79 -13.08
N SER A 231 -3.92 -2.01 -13.46
CA SER A 231 -4.84 -3.09 -13.78
C SER A 231 -5.73 -3.46 -12.58
N ILE A 232 -5.12 -3.64 -11.38
CA ILE A 232 -5.89 -3.92 -10.16
C ILE A 232 -6.86 -2.79 -9.84
N ARG A 233 -6.40 -1.53 -9.87
CA ARG A 233 -7.25 -0.35 -9.59
C ARG A 233 -8.45 -0.27 -10.53
N ARG A 234 -8.23 -0.49 -11.83
CA ARG A 234 -9.30 -0.46 -12.85
C ARG A 234 -10.31 -1.58 -12.60
N THR A 235 -9.81 -2.79 -12.35
CA THR A 235 -10.65 -3.96 -12.08
C THR A 235 -11.48 -3.77 -10.82
N SER A 236 -10.84 -3.46 -9.69
CA SER A 236 -11.48 -3.22 -8.38
C SER A 236 -12.59 -2.17 -8.46
N ARG A 237 -12.33 -1.00 -9.08
CA ARG A 237 -13.33 0.06 -9.26
C ARG A 237 -14.51 -0.40 -10.11
N LYS A 238 -14.25 -1.15 -11.18
CA LYS A 238 -15.28 -1.54 -12.12
C LYS A 238 -16.21 -2.61 -11.58
N VAL A 239 -15.65 -3.59 -10.86
CA VAL A 239 -16.45 -4.62 -10.19
C VAL A 239 -17.08 -4.13 -8.88
N GLY A 240 -16.75 -2.91 -8.44
CA GLY A 240 -17.27 -2.31 -7.21
C GLY A 240 -16.76 -2.99 -5.93
N LEU A 241 -15.60 -3.67 -6.00
CA LEU A 241 -15.01 -4.38 -4.87
C LEU A 241 -13.66 -3.77 -4.52
N ARG A 242 -13.59 -3.12 -3.36
CA ARG A 242 -12.31 -2.67 -2.79
C ARG A 242 -12.04 -3.46 -1.51
N SER A 243 -11.02 -4.32 -1.56
CA SER A 243 -10.61 -5.17 -0.46
C SER A 243 -9.28 -4.72 0.13
N GLU A 244 -8.91 -5.22 1.31
CA GLU A 244 -7.59 -5.01 1.92
C GLU A 244 -6.45 -5.45 0.99
N SER A 245 -6.69 -6.50 0.20
CA SER A 245 -5.77 -7.02 -0.81
C SER A 245 -5.64 -6.07 -2.00
N SER A 246 -6.77 -5.69 -2.62
CA SER A 246 -6.75 -4.82 -3.81
C SER A 246 -6.13 -3.47 -3.48
N MET A 247 -6.44 -2.90 -2.32
CA MET A 247 -5.87 -1.63 -1.85
C MET A 247 -4.34 -1.66 -1.74
N ARG A 248 -3.75 -2.78 -1.30
CA ARG A 248 -2.28 -2.96 -1.23
C ARG A 248 -1.66 -3.06 -2.62
N PHE A 249 -2.22 -3.89 -3.50
CA PHE A 249 -1.73 -3.99 -4.87
C PHE A 249 -1.84 -2.65 -5.64
N GLU A 250 -2.92 -1.90 -5.44
CA GLU A 250 -3.14 -0.58 -6.06
C GLU A 250 -2.08 0.45 -5.65
N LYS A 251 -1.70 0.46 -4.38
CA LYS A 251 -0.68 1.37 -3.86
C LYS A 251 0.73 0.90 -4.22
N GLY A 252 0.93 -0.41 -4.26
CA GLY A 252 2.18 -1.06 -4.60
C GLY A 252 2.70 -1.91 -3.44
N ILE A 253 3.28 -3.05 -3.79
CA ILE A 253 3.82 -4.03 -2.86
C ILE A 253 5.31 -4.28 -3.14
N ASP A 254 6.00 -4.92 -2.20
CA ASP A 254 7.40 -5.31 -2.34
C ASP A 254 7.54 -6.59 -3.18
N ILE A 255 8.24 -6.50 -4.31
CA ILE A 255 8.47 -7.65 -5.18
C ILE A 255 9.38 -8.71 -4.55
N ALA A 256 10.30 -8.33 -3.65
CA ALA A 256 11.11 -9.29 -2.90
C ALA A 256 10.28 -9.93 -1.77
N GLY A 257 9.35 -9.16 -1.19
CA GLY A 257 8.39 -9.60 -0.17
C GLY A 257 7.50 -10.76 -0.59
N VAL A 258 7.27 -10.96 -1.90
CA VAL A 258 6.49 -12.08 -2.45
C VAL A 258 6.92 -13.43 -1.89
N SER A 259 8.23 -13.74 -1.89
CA SER A 259 8.74 -15.01 -1.34
C SER A 259 8.74 -15.04 0.18
N ILE A 260 9.10 -13.93 0.82
CA ILE A 260 9.17 -13.82 2.28
C ILE A 260 7.79 -14.10 2.90
N ALA A 261 6.75 -13.48 2.36
CA ALA A 261 5.38 -13.66 2.84
C ALA A 261 4.85 -15.09 2.60
N ALA A 262 5.11 -15.66 1.43
CA ALA A 262 4.70 -17.05 1.16
C ALA A 262 5.35 -18.01 2.16
N ASP A 263 6.64 -17.84 2.42
CA ASP A 263 7.40 -18.70 3.33
C ASP A 263 6.97 -18.50 4.77
N ARG A 264 6.65 -17.26 5.16
CA ARG A 264 6.07 -16.94 6.47
C ARG A 264 4.71 -17.60 6.68
N ALA A 265 3.84 -17.58 5.69
CA ALA A 265 2.54 -18.25 5.77
C ALA A 265 2.69 -19.77 5.88
N VAL A 266 3.57 -20.38 5.08
CA VAL A 266 3.88 -21.81 5.15
C VAL A 266 4.45 -22.19 6.51
N GLN A 267 5.37 -21.38 7.06
CA GLN A 267 5.91 -21.56 8.41
C GLN A 267 4.80 -21.56 9.46
N LEU A 268 3.90 -20.58 9.43
CA LEU A 268 2.78 -20.50 10.38
C LEU A 268 1.82 -21.68 10.23
N MET A 269 1.51 -22.10 9.00
CA MET A 269 0.68 -23.29 8.76
C MET A 269 1.31 -24.55 9.37
N ALA A 270 2.63 -24.72 9.24
CA ALA A 270 3.34 -25.84 9.84
C ALA A 270 3.39 -25.75 11.38
N GLN A 271 3.77 -24.60 11.93
CA GLN A 271 3.90 -24.39 13.38
C GLN A 271 2.57 -24.55 14.13
N LEU A 272 1.47 -24.13 13.51
CA LEU A 272 0.12 -24.27 14.07
C LEU A 272 -0.49 -25.65 13.81
N GLY A 273 0.23 -26.56 13.15
CA GLY A 273 -0.27 -27.89 12.79
C GLY A 273 -1.45 -27.86 11.83
N ALA A 274 -1.60 -26.78 11.06
CA ALA A 274 -2.67 -26.58 10.09
C ALA A 274 -2.44 -27.37 8.79
N GLY A 275 -1.20 -27.77 8.51
CA GLY A 275 -0.84 -28.62 7.38
C GLY A 275 0.65 -28.95 7.33
N ARG A 276 1.04 -29.79 6.38
CA ARG A 276 2.43 -30.19 6.11
C ARG A 276 2.93 -29.57 4.80
N PRO A 277 3.95 -28.69 4.85
CA PRO A 277 4.53 -28.11 3.65
C PRO A 277 5.18 -29.15 2.73
N VAL A 278 5.01 -28.97 1.43
CA VAL A 278 5.74 -29.73 0.40
C VAL A 278 7.01 -28.97 0.03
N ALA A 279 8.12 -29.69 -0.18
CA ALA A 279 9.38 -29.04 -0.51
C ALA A 279 9.35 -28.36 -1.89
N GLY A 280 10.26 -27.40 -2.05
CA GLY A 280 10.39 -26.61 -3.26
C GLY A 280 9.40 -25.45 -3.34
N VAL A 281 9.50 -24.71 -4.44
CA VAL A 281 8.69 -23.53 -4.72
C VAL A 281 8.56 -23.38 -6.22
N ILE A 282 7.36 -23.06 -6.71
CA ILE A 282 7.20 -22.64 -8.10
C ILE A 282 7.22 -21.11 -8.12
N ASP A 283 8.38 -20.53 -8.43
CA ASP A 283 8.56 -19.07 -8.53
C ASP A 283 8.79 -18.66 -9.99
N ARG A 284 7.74 -18.13 -10.62
CA ARG A 284 7.81 -17.56 -11.97
C ARG A 284 8.14 -16.08 -11.86
N TYR A 285 9.44 -15.76 -11.91
CA TYR A 285 9.96 -14.40 -11.82
C TYR A 285 10.56 -13.95 -13.16
N LEU A 286 9.75 -13.26 -13.98
CA LEU A 286 10.10 -12.97 -15.38
C LEU A 286 11.18 -11.90 -15.54
N ALA A 287 11.22 -10.94 -14.62
CA ALA A 287 12.20 -9.86 -14.62
C ALA A 287 12.66 -9.59 -13.18
N PRO A 288 13.69 -10.31 -12.71
CA PRO A 288 14.24 -10.12 -11.38
C PRO A 288 14.61 -8.65 -11.12
N TRP A 289 14.00 -8.09 -10.07
CA TRP A 289 14.28 -6.75 -9.60
C TRP A 289 15.76 -6.61 -9.23
N GLN A 290 16.32 -5.45 -9.58
CA GLN A 290 17.67 -5.06 -9.22
C GLN A 290 17.60 -3.91 -8.21
N PRO A 291 18.42 -3.95 -7.14
CA PRO A 291 18.51 -2.85 -6.21
C PRO A 291 18.76 -1.52 -6.90
N ARG A 292 17.94 -0.53 -6.56
CA ARG A 292 18.14 0.82 -7.05
C ARG A 292 19.25 1.47 -6.24
N ILE A 293 20.15 2.16 -6.93
CA ILE A 293 21.21 2.95 -6.30
C ILE A 293 20.90 4.41 -6.57
N VAL A 294 20.75 5.20 -5.51
CA VAL A 294 20.48 6.64 -5.60
C VAL A 294 21.67 7.40 -5.05
N SER A 295 22.17 8.35 -5.84
CA SER A 295 23.25 9.24 -5.42
C SER A 295 22.70 10.39 -4.58
N LEU A 296 23.39 10.71 -3.49
CA LEU A 296 23.06 11.78 -2.57
C LEU A 296 24.29 12.66 -2.32
N ARG A 297 24.15 13.96 -2.60
CA ARG A 297 25.16 14.96 -2.27
C ARG A 297 24.82 15.67 -0.98
N ILE A 298 25.79 15.73 -0.07
CA ILE A 298 25.60 16.35 1.25
C ILE A 298 25.37 17.86 1.11
N SER A 299 26.15 18.51 0.23
CA SER A 299 26.00 19.92 -0.12
C SER A 299 24.61 20.24 -0.68
N ARG A 300 24.04 19.34 -1.49
CA ARG A 300 22.70 19.48 -2.06
C ARG A 300 21.63 19.34 -0.98
N ALA A 301 21.74 18.35 -0.10
CA ALA A 301 20.83 18.14 1.02
C ALA A 301 20.79 19.39 1.91
N ASN A 302 21.95 19.87 2.34
CA ASN A 302 22.06 21.09 3.16
C ASN A 302 21.52 22.33 2.46
N ARG A 303 21.79 22.49 1.16
CA ARG A 303 21.26 23.62 0.39
C ARG A 303 19.73 23.59 0.28
N LEU A 304 19.14 22.41 0.09
CA LEU A 304 17.69 22.27 -0.06
C LEU A 304 16.97 22.46 1.29
N LEU A 305 17.54 21.89 2.37
CA LEU A 305 16.96 21.97 3.71
C LEU A 305 17.30 23.27 4.44
N GLY A 306 18.32 24.02 4.00
CA GLY A 306 18.81 25.18 4.75
C GLY A 306 19.54 24.78 6.05
N THR A 307 20.19 23.62 6.06
CA THR A 307 20.88 23.04 7.20
C THR A 307 22.40 23.02 7.00
N ASP A 308 23.15 22.61 8.03
CA ASP A 308 24.60 22.38 7.99
C ASP A 308 24.95 21.00 8.60
N LEU A 309 24.28 19.96 8.10
CA LEU A 309 24.50 18.58 8.53
C LEU A 309 25.83 18.06 7.99
N SER A 310 26.63 17.45 8.86
CA SER A 310 27.83 16.75 8.43
C SER A 310 27.49 15.45 7.71
N LEU A 311 28.45 14.96 6.91
CA LEU A 311 28.36 13.64 6.27
C LEU A 311 28.04 12.52 7.29
N SER A 312 28.67 12.54 8.46
CA SER A 312 28.46 11.53 9.50
C SER A 312 27.05 11.61 10.10
N GLN A 313 26.49 12.81 10.26
CA GLN A 313 25.11 12.99 10.70
C GLN A 313 24.12 12.46 9.66
N VAL A 314 24.35 12.75 8.38
CA VAL A 314 23.50 12.24 7.29
C VAL A 314 23.51 10.70 7.24
N ILE A 315 24.68 10.08 7.31
CA ILE A 315 24.80 8.62 7.34
C ILE A 315 24.09 8.03 8.57
N ALA A 316 24.22 8.67 9.74
CA ALA A 316 23.56 8.24 10.97
C ALA A 316 22.03 8.34 10.91
N LEU A 317 21.47 9.24 10.09
CA LEU A 317 20.03 9.33 9.85
C LEU A 317 19.55 8.25 8.88
N LEU A 318 20.32 7.93 7.84
CA LEU A 318 19.91 6.95 6.82
C LEU A 318 20.06 5.49 7.29
N GLY A 319 21.06 5.20 8.14
CA GLY A 319 21.33 3.84 8.61
C GLY A 319 20.15 3.13 9.30
N PRO A 320 19.49 3.76 10.29
CA PRO A 320 18.35 3.16 11.00
C PRO A 320 17.17 2.80 10.09
N LEU A 321 17.02 3.48 8.95
CA LEU A 321 16.03 3.16 7.91
C LEU A 321 16.35 1.91 7.09
N GLN A 322 17.43 1.19 7.46
CA GLN A 322 17.97 0.05 6.71
C GLN A 322 18.32 0.37 5.26
N LEU A 323 18.57 1.64 4.98
CA LEU A 323 19.26 2.07 3.79
C LEU A 323 20.75 1.72 3.95
N LYS A 324 21.42 1.40 2.85
CA LYS A 324 22.86 1.09 2.88
C LYS A 324 23.64 2.25 2.24
N PRO A 325 23.92 3.33 2.98
CA PRO A 325 24.75 4.41 2.46
C PRO A 325 26.21 3.94 2.35
N GLU A 326 26.78 4.06 1.16
CA GLU A 326 28.20 3.83 0.90
C GLU A 326 28.86 5.17 0.52
N LEU A 327 29.92 5.51 1.25
CA LEU A 327 30.70 6.71 0.99
C LEU A 327 31.50 6.54 -0.32
N LYS A 328 31.34 7.48 -1.26
CA LYS A 328 32.17 7.54 -2.47
C LYS A 328 33.19 8.67 -2.43
N ASP A 329 32.82 9.81 -1.84
CA ASP A 329 33.68 10.98 -1.66
C ASP A 329 33.15 11.86 -0.50
N GLN A 330 33.88 12.91 -0.12
CA GLN A 330 33.53 13.83 0.98
C GLN A 330 32.13 14.47 0.85
N ASP A 331 31.66 14.68 -0.38
CA ASP A 331 30.33 15.25 -0.67
C ASP A 331 29.33 14.23 -1.24
N LEU A 332 29.74 12.99 -1.53
CA LEU A 332 28.92 12.03 -2.28
C LEU A 332 28.77 10.70 -1.56
N VAL A 333 27.52 10.34 -1.30
CA VAL A 333 27.09 9.02 -0.82
C VAL A 333 26.24 8.36 -1.91
N VAL A 334 26.40 7.07 -2.11
CA VAL A 334 25.44 6.27 -2.89
C VAL A 334 24.65 5.39 -1.93
N VAL A 335 23.35 5.31 -2.12
CA VAL A 335 22.45 4.60 -1.22
C VAL A 335 21.78 3.48 -2.00
N GLU A 336 22.00 2.24 -1.57
CA GLU A 336 21.22 1.09 -2.06
C GLU A 336 19.85 1.11 -1.39
N ILE A 337 18.81 1.19 -2.21
CA ILE A 337 17.42 1.27 -1.78
C ILE A 337 16.83 -0.14 -1.65
N PRO A 338 16.27 -0.50 -0.48
CA PRO A 338 15.62 -1.79 -0.30
C PRO A 338 14.32 -1.86 -1.12
N SER A 339 13.94 -3.07 -1.53
CA SER A 339 12.86 -3.30 -2.49
C SER A 339 11.47 -2.83 -2.02
N TYR A 340 11.24 -2.80 -0.70
CA TYR A 340 10.00 -2.30 -0.10
C TYR A 340 9.88 -0.77 -0.11
N ARG A 341 10.99 -0.03 -0.34
CA ARG A 341 11.00 1.44 -0.49
C ARG A 341 11.01 1.87 -1.95
N GLY A 342 9.99 1.42 -2.68
CA GLY A 342 9.81 1.74 -4.10
C GLY A 342 9.55 3.22 -4.40
N ASP A 343 9.33 4.04 -3.37
CA ASP A 343 9.15 5.49 -3.42
C ASP A 343 10.47 6.26 -3.53
N LEU A 344 11.60 5.68 -3.09
CA LEU A 344 12.91 6.34 -3.10
C LEU A 344 13.57 6.18 -4.47
N GLU A 345 13.32 7.16 -5.34
CA GLU A 345 13.74 7.09 -6.74
C GLU A 345 14.88 8.05 -7.09
N ARG A 346 15.01 9.14 -6.32
CA ARG A 346 15.86 10.30 -6.62
C ARG A 346 16.54 10.84 -5.37
N GLU A 347 17.52 11.71 -5.58
CA GLU A 347 18.24 12.41 -4.53
C GLU A 347 17.29 13.19 -3.59
N GLU A 348 16.30 13.89 -4.14
CA GLU A 348 15.31 14.63 -3.35
C GLU A 348 14.48 13.73 -2.42
N ASP A 349 14.17 12.50 -2.83
CA ASP A 349 13.41 11.56 -2.01
C ASP A 349 14.25 11.14 -0.78
N LEU A 350 15.57 10.96 -0.94
CA LEU A 350 16.49 10.75 0.19
C LEU A 350 16.65 11.98 1.08
N ILE A 351 16.59 13.18 0.51
CA ILE A 351 16.65 14.43 1.28
C ILE A 351 15.41 14.56 2.19
N GLU A 352 14.25 14.10 1.74
CA GLU A 352 13.05 14.00 2.58
C GLU A 352 13.25 13.05 3.77
N GLU A 353 13.86 11.88 3.54
CA GLU A 353 14.20 10.92 4.62
C GLU A 353 15.13 11.54 5.67
N ILE A 354 16.11 12.34 5.23
CA ILE A 354 17.00 13.08 6.13
C ILE A 354 16.20 14.11 6.92
N ALA A 355 15.35 14.89 6.26
CA ALA A 355 14.58 15.95 6.88
C ALA A 355 13.62 15.40 7.96
N ARG A 356 12.90 14.30 7.66
CA ARG A 356 11.90 13.74 8.59
C ARG A 356 12.55 13.14 9.83
N LEU A 357 13.68 12.45 9.69
CA LEU A 357 14.39 11.89 10.84
C LEU A 357 15.26 12.92 11.58
N TYR A 358 15.75 13.94 10.88
CA TYR A 358 16.37 15.08 11.55
C TYR A 358 15.35 15.82 12.43
N GLY A 359 14.11 15.93 11.93
CA GLY A 359 12.99 16.64 12.54
C GLY A 359 12.73 17.96 11.80
N TYR A 360 11.52 18.09 11.23
CA TYR A 360 11.14 19.32 10.51
C TYR A 360 11.13 20.56 11.41
N ASP A 361 10.87 20.37 12.71
CA ASP A 361 10.90 21.41 13.74
C ASP A 361 12.31 21.98 13.97
N ARG A 362 13.37 21.25 13.56
CA ARG A 362 14.76 21.67 13.70
C ARG A 362 15.30 22.37 12.46
N ILE A 363 14.55 22.38 11.36
CA ILE A 363 14.93 23.09 10.14
C ILE A 363 14.78 24.60 10.37
N PRO A 364 15.83 25.41 10.14
CA PRO A 364 15.78 26.84 10.40
C PRO A 364 14.72 27.57 9.57
N VAL A 365 13.85 28.33 10.24
CA VAL A 365 12.91 29.23 9.56
C VAL A 365 13.67 30.46 9.08
N THR A 366 13.81 30.60 7.76
CA THR A 366 14.47 31.74 7.11
C THR A 366 13.54 32.40 6.09
N LEU A 367 13.79 33.67 5.77
CA LEU A 367 13.11 34.33 4.67
C LEU A 367 13.87 34.09 3.35
N PRO A 368 13.19 33.87 2.22
CA PRO A 368 13.85 33.76 0.94
C PRO A 368 14.60 35.05 0.61
N GLN A 369 15.86 34.93 0.21
CA GLN A 369 16.72 36.05 -0.18
C GLN A 369 16.93 36.05 -1.69
N GLY A 370 16.90 37.23 -2.32
CA GLY A 370 17.10 37.38 -3.75
C GLY A 370 16.68 38.76 -4.23
N THR A 371 16.85 39.04 -5.51
CA THR A 371 16.34 40.26 -6.12
C THR A 371 14.82 40.23 -6.13
N THR A 372 14.20 40.95 -5.20
CA THR A 372 12.75 41.08 -5.15
C THR A 372 12.31 42.31 -5.95
N THR A 373 11.24 42.18 -6.71
CA THR A 373 10.46 43.33 -7.15
C THR A 373 9.45 43.66 -6.06
N GLN A 374 9.26 44.94 -5.77
CA GLN A 374 8.23 45.34 -4.83
C GLN A 374 6.86 45.00 -5.44
N GLY A 375 6.14 44.07 -4.82
CA GLY A 375 4.77 43.76 -5.20
C GLY A 375 3.89 44.97 -4.98
N ILE A 376 3.32 45.52 -6.05
CA ILE A 376 2.31 46.58 -5.98
C ILE A 376 1.00 46.09 -6.59
N LYS A 377 -0.13 46.51 -6.01
CA LYS A 377 -1.44 46.29 -6.64
C LYS A 377 -1.46 46.96 -8.01
N THR A 378 -1.92 46.21 -9.01
CA THR A 378 -2.14 46.75 -10.36
C THR A 378 -3.20 47.85 -10.31
N PRO A 379 -3.23 48.77 -11.29
CA PRO A 379 -4.29 49.78 -11.38
C PRO A 379 -5.71 49.18 -11.34
N ARG A 380 -5.91 48.02 -11.96
CA ARG A 380 -7.18 47.29 -11.93
C ARG A 380 -7.55 46.82 -10.52
N GLN A 381 -6.64 46.17 -9.80
CA GLN A 381 -6.90 45.73 -8.42
C GLN A 381 -7.20 46.91 -7.49
N LYS A 382 -6.48 48.03 -7.65
CA LYS A 382 -6.78 49.26 -6.89
C LYS A 382 -8.18 49.81 -7.21
N ALA A 383 -8.61 49.73 -8.47
CA ALA A 383 -9.95 50.14 -8.89
C ALA A 383 -11.03 49.21 -8.34
N GLU A 384 -10.81 47.89 -8.35
CA GLU A 384 -11.72 46.89 -7.78
C GLU A 384 -11.91 47.13 -6.27
N ASP A 385 -10.83 47.33 -5.52
CA ASP A 385 -10.90 47.65 -4.09
C ASP A 385 -11.68 48.94 -3.81
N ARG A 386 -11.34 50.01 -4.53
CA ARG A 386 -12.02 51.29 -4.38
C ARG A 386 -13.50 51.18 -4.73
N THR A 387 -13.85 50.38 -5.73
CA THR A 387 -15.26 50.15 -6.12
C THR A 387 -16.00 49.40 -5.02
N ARG A 388 -15.39 48.35 -4.44
CA ARG A 388 -15.96 47.61 -3.32
C ARG A 388 -16.22 48.54 -2.12
N ASP A 389 -15.23 49.32 -1.72
CA ASP A 389 -15.33 50.24 -0.58
C ASP A 389 -16.47 51.25 -0.77
N ILE A 390 -16.62 51.79 -1.98
CA ILE A 390 -17.70 52.73 -2.32
C ILE A 390 -19.06 52.04 -2.24
N LEU A 391 -19.21 50.85 -2.83
CA LEU A 391 -20.48 50.12 -2.82
C LEU A 391 -20.91 49.73 -1.41
N VAL A 392 -19.97 49.31 -0.56
CA VAL A 392 -20.22 49.04 0.86
C VAL A 392 -20.63 50.31 1.60
N ALA A 393 -19.95 51.43 1.37
CA ALA A 393 -20.32 52.72 1.95
C ALA A 393 -21.71 53.21 1.52
N CYS A 394 -22.18 52.79 0.33
CA CYS A 394 -23.53 53.03 -0.15
C CYS A 394 -24.59 52.06 0.42
N GLY A 395 -24.21 51.13 1.30
CA GLY A 395 -25.12 50.20 1.98
C GLY A 395 -25.35 48.87 1.26
N LEU A 396 -24.56 48.54 0.23
CA LEU A 396 -24.60 47.22 -0.39
C LEU A 396 -23.77 46.21 0.41
N SER A 397 -24.19 44.94 0.38
CA SER A 397 -23.39 43.82 0.90
C SER A 397 -22.75 43.04 -0.24
N GLU A 398 -21.44 42.79 -0.15
CA GLU A 398 -20.76 41.92 -1.10
C GLU A 398 -21.18 40.46 -0.87
N VAL A 399 -21.45 39.75 -1.96
CA VAL A 399 -21.83 38.33 -1.93
C VAL A 399 -20.95 37.54 -2.88
N VAL A 400 -20.59 36.32 -2.48
CA VAL A 400 -19.91 35.35 -3.35
C VAL A 400 -20.97 34.36 -3.83
N THR A 401 -21.29 34.40 -5.12
CA THR A 401 -22.31 33.53 -5.73
C THR A 401 -21.70 32.28 -6.35
N PHE A 402 -22.50 31.23 -6.51
CA PHE A 402 -22.06 30.04 -7.26
C PHE A 402 -21.84 30.36 -8.74
N SER A 403 -20.69 29.96 -9.27
CA SER A 403 -20.40 30.03 -10.71
C SER A 403 -21.17 28.97 -11.51
N MET A 404 -21.58 27.88 -10.85
CA MET A 404 -22.39 26.82 -11.44
C MET A 404 -23.87 27.13 -11.21
N VAL A 405 -24.61 27.28 -12.31
CA VAL A 405 -26.04 27.60 -12.27
C VAL A 405 -26.80 26.66 -13.19
N SER A 406 -28.06 26.39 -12.83
CA SER A 406 -28.97 25.72 -13.75
C SER A 406 -29.20 26.60 -14.98
N PRO A 407 -29.27 26.04 -16.20
CA PRO A 407 -29.62 26.78 -17.41
C PRO A 407 -30.95 27.55 -17.31
N ARG A 408 -31.82 27.16 -16.38
CA ARG A 408 -33.08 27.87 -16.07
C ARG A 408 -32.87 29.33 -15.63
N VAL A 409 -31.67 29.70 -15.18
CA VAL A 409 -31.39 31.10 -14.79
C VAL A 409 -31.61 32.06 -15.95
N PHE A 410 -31.27 31.65 -17.18
CA PHE A 410 -31.40 32.49 -18.37
C PHE A 410 -32.86 32.82 -18.67
N ASP A 411 -33.76 31.86 -18.46
CA ASP A 411 -35.20 32.07 -18.61
C ASP A 411 -35.73 32.99 -17.49
N ARG A 412 -35.27 32.79 -16.25
CA ARG A 412 -35.69 33.60 -15.08
C ARG A 412 -35.34 35.08 -15.21
N ILE A 413 -34.23 35.42 -15.87
CA ILE A 413 -33.84 36.81 -16.14
C ILE A 413 -34.33 37.31 -17.51
N GLY A 414 -35.14 36.51 -18.22
CA GLY A 414 -35.78 36.92 -19.47
C GLY A 414 -34.83 37.03 -20.66
N LEU A 415 -33.69 36.33 -20.66
CA LEU A 415 -32.76 36.37 -21.80
C LEU A 415 -33.37 35.67 -23.03
N PRO A 416 -33.26 36.24 -24.24
CA PRO A 416 -33.68 35.57 -25.47
C PRO A 416 -32.95 34.24 -25.71
N ALA A 417 -33.58 33.31 -26.44
CA ALA A 417 -33.00 32.00 -26.73
C ALA A 417 -31.71 32.06 -27.57
N VAL A 418 -31.55 33.11 -28.38
CA VAL A 418 -30.40 33.35 -29.25
C VAL A 418 -29.30 34.21 -28.59
N ASP A 419 -29.45 34.54 -27.31
CA ASP A 419 -28.50 35.41 -26.62
C ASP A 419 -27.14 34.71 -26.41
N PRO A 420 -26.00 35.35 -26.74
CA PRO A 420 -24.67 34.78 -26.53
C PRO A 420 -24.39 34.35 -25.08
N LEU A 421 -25.03 34.96 -24.08
CA LEU A 421 -24.87 34.57 -22.67
C LEU A 421 -25.40 33.16 -22.36
N ARG A 422 -26.20 32.56 -23.25
CA ARG A 422 -26.63 31.15 -23.14
C ARG A 422 -25.57 30.16 -23.62
N GLN A 423 -24.47 30.62 -24.23
CA GLN A 423 -23.34 29.77 -24.62
C GLN A 423 -22.47 29.46 -23.40
N THR A 424 -22.91 28.48 -22.61
CA THR A 424 -22.23 28.09 -21.37
C THR A 424 -21.32 26.88 -21.53
N ILE A 425 -20.35 26.75 -20.63
CA ILE A 425 -19.56 25.54 -20.45
C ILE A 425 -20.33 24.58 -19.54
N SER A 426 -20.69 23.41 -20.06
CA SER A 426 -21.36 22.35 -19.30
C SER A 426 -20.36 21.42 -18.64
N LEU A 427 -20.66 21.01 -17.40
CA LEU A 427 -19.87 20.01 -16.69
C LEU A 427 -20.26 18.60 -17.12
N ALA A 428 -19.27 17.72 -17.31
CA ALA A 428 -19.51 16.33 -17.67
C ALA A 428 -20.18 15.52 -16.54
N ASN A 429 -19.83 15.83 -15.29
CA ASN A 429 -20.33 15.14 -14.09
C ASN A 429 -20.74 16.18 -13.03
N PRO A 430 -21.89 16.88 -13.19
CA PRO A 430 -22.40 17.77 -12.15
C PRO A 430 -22.79 16.96 -10.90
N LEU A 431 -22.70 17.59 -9.73
CA LEU A 431 -23.05 16.99 -8.43
C LEU A 431 -24.54 16.65 -8.32
#